data_AF-A0A6B3H5R8-F1
#
_entry.id   AF-A0A6B3H5R8-F1
#
_cell.length_a   1.000
_cell.length_b   1.000
_cell.length_c   1.000
_cell.angle_alpha   90.00
_cell.angle_beta   90.00
_cell.angle_gamma   90.00
#
_symmetry.space_group_name_H-M   'P 1'
#
loop_
_entity.id
_entity.type
_entity.pdbx_description
1 polymer ?
#
loop_
_entity_poly.entity_id
_entity_poly.type
_entity_poly.pdbx_seq_one_letter_code
_entity_poly.pdbx_strand_id
1 'polypeptide(L)'
;GGVDSRLTYVDMENVTVRPEYTPDGKEHRTCPAVVGASTLAGSVEDGPAIPLFEEGMRTPIAPILEALRVDTPSWLATCQYPKASLIPTGLLSNV
;
A
#
# COMPACT_ATOMS: atom_id res chain seq x y z
N GLY A 1 -34.62 18.52 -14.40
CA GLY A 1 -34.23 17.73 -13.21
C GLY A 1 -34.40 16.26 -13.54
N GLY A 2 -33.49 15.40 -13.07
CA GLY A 2 -33.52 13.96 -13.33
C GLY A 2 -32.46 13.21 -12.50
N VAL A 3 -32.66 11.91 -12.30
CA VAL A 3 -31.65 10.99 -11.76
C VAL A 3 -30.68 10.61 -12.88
N ASP A 4 -29.38 10.68 -12.61
CA ASP A 4 -28.32 10.30 -13.56
C ASP A 4 -27.25 9.46 -12.85
N SER A 5 -26.52 8.63 -13.61
CA SER A 5 -25.46 7.76 -13.09
C SER A 5 -24.30 7.63 -14.08
N ARG A 6 -23.09 7.42 -13.56
CA ARG A 6 -21.89 7.14 -14.36
C ARG A 6 -21.11 6.00 -13.69
N LEU A 7 -20.50 5.16 -14.51
CA LEU A 7 -19.70 4.03 -14.09
C LEU A 7 -18.46 3.95 -14.97
N THR A 8 -17.32 3.65 -14.36
CA THR A 8 -16.09 3.30 -15.06
C THR A 8 -15.32 2.28 -14.24
N TYR A 9 -14.66 1.36 -14.92
CA TYR A 9 -13.63 0.53 -14.31
C TYR A 9 -12.29 1.29 -14.42
N VAL A 10 -11.49 1.22 -13.37
CA VAL A 10 -10.17 1.88 -13.31
C VAL A 10 -9.16 0.85 -12.87
N ASP A 11 -8.09 0.70 -13.65
CA ASP A 11 -6.91 -0.06 -13.24
C ASP A 11 -6.12 0.78 -12.23
N MET A 12 -6.34 0.51 -10.94
CA MET A 12 -5.71 1.25 -9.85
C MET A 12 -4.21 0.94 -9.71
N GLU A 13 -3.68 -0.07 -10.38
CA GLU A 13 -2.24 -0.34 -10.37
C GLU A 13 -1.45 0.60 -11.30
N ASN A 14 -2.15 1.37 -12.14
CA ASN A 14 -1.53 2.14 -13.23
C ASN A 14 -2.28 3.45 -13.57
N VAL A 15 -2.64 4.25 -12.57
CA VAL A 15 -3.29 5.56 -12.73
C VAL A 15 -2.25 6.67 -12.68
N THR A 16 -2.14 7.47 -13.75
CA THR A 16 -1.39 8.73 -13.72
C THR A 16 -2.15 9.77 -12.90
N VAL A 17 -1.48 10.31 -11.87
CA VAL A 17 -2.00 11.36 -10.99
C VAL A 17 -1.33 12.67 -11.37
N ARG A 18 -2.14 13.64 -11.82
CA ARG A 18 -1.63 14.94 -12.26
C ARG A 18 -1.07 15.77 -11.11
N PRO A 19 -0.10 16.68 -11.37
CA PRO A 19 0.57 17.50 -10.38
C PRO A 19 -0.35 18.15 -9.33
N GLU A 20 -1.50 18.69 -9.73
CA GLU A 20 -2.42 19.41 -8.85
C GLU A 20 -3.05 18.55 -7.74
N TYR A 21 -2.98 17.21 -7.86
CA TYR A 21 -3.49 16.26 -6.87
C TYR A 21 -2.39 15.59 -6.05
N THR A 22 -1.15 16.04 -6.18
CA THR A 22 0.02 15.45 -5.51
C THR A 22 0.63 16.45 -4.53
N PRO A 23 1.19 15.99 -3.40
CA PRO A 23 1.69 16.89 -2.36
C PRO A 23 2.96 17.65 -2.78
N ASP A 24 3.69 17.16 -3.78
CA ASP A 24 4.94 17.74 -4.28
C ASP A 24 4.77 18.48 -5.62
N GLY A 25 3.54 18.57 -6.14
CA GLY A 25 3.25 19.27 -7.39
C GLY A 25 3.89 18.63 -8.63
N LYS A 26 4.10 17.31 -8.63
CA LYS A 26 4.68 16.56 -9.75
C LYS A 26 3.72 15.49 -10.25
N GLU A 27 3.86 15.10 -11.51
CA GLU A 27 3.10 13.95 -12.00
C GLU A 27 3.63 12.67 -11.33
N HIS A 28 2.70 11.84 -10.84
CA HIS A 28 3.00 10.54 -10.24
C HIS A 28 2.15 9.45 -10.87
N ARG A 29 2.45 8.19 -10.56
CA ARG A 29 1.63 7.05 -10.98
C ARG A 29 1.38 6.13 -9.80
N THR A 30 0.16 5.62 -9.68
CA THR A 30 -0.10 4.52 -8.74
C THR A 30 0.71 3.28 -9.16
N CYS A 31 0.87 2.35 -8.22
CA CYS A 31 1.61 1.11 -8.41
C CYS A 31 0.85 -0.06 -7.80
N PRO A 32 1.25 -1.31 -8.09
CA PRO A 32 0.61 -2.49 -7.55
C PRO A 32 0.46 -2.46 -6.02
N ALA A 33 -0.58 -3.16 -5.56
CA ALA A 33 -0.97 -3.14 -4.17
C ALA A 33 0.11 -3.78 -3.26
N VAL A 34 0.35 -3.14 -2.11
CA VAL A 34 1.22 -3.66 -1.04
C VAL A 34 0.58 -3.38 0.31
N VAL A 35 0.37 -4.45 1.09
CA VAL A 35 -0.01 -4.38 2.49
C VAL A 35 1.19 -3.96 3.33
N GLY A 36 0.99 -2.96 4.19
CA GLY A 36 2.04 -2.45 5.08
C GLY A 36 2.08 -3.20 6.42
N ALA A 37 3.21 -3.15 7.09
CA ALA A 37 3.38 -3.78 8.40
C ALA A 37 2.37 -3.29 9.46
N SER A 38 2.01 -2.01 9.45
CA SER A 38 1.02 -1.47 10.38
C SER A 38 -0.36 -2.11 10.28
N THR A 39 -0.68 -2.79 9.18
CA THR A 39 -1.94 -3.56 9.09
C THR A 39 -2.00 -4.67 10.15
N LEU A 40 -0.84 -5.21 10.57
CA LEU A 40 -0.78 -6.21 11.64
C LEU A 40 -0.95 -5.62 13.05
N ALA A 41 -0.84 -4.29 13.21
CA ALA A 41 -1.12 -3.62 14.48
C ALA A 41 -2.62 -3.59 14.80
N GLY A 42 -3.48 -3.75 13.79
CA GLY A 42 -4.92 -3.47 13.93
C GLY A 42 -5.16 -1.97 14.02
N SER A 43 -6.25 -1.58 14.70
CA SER A 43 -6.45 -0.19 15.14
C SER A 43 -6.21 -0.12 16.65
N VAL A 44 -5.38 0.82 17.10
CA VAL A 44 -5.13 1.04 18.52
C VAL A 44 -6.42 1.43 19.25
N GLU A 45 -7.29 2.18 18.58
CA GLU A 45 -8.54 2.71 19.12
C GLU A 45 -9.67 1.66 19.14
N ASP A 46 -9.80 0.90 18.06
CA ASP A 46 -11.02 0.10 17.81
C ASP A 46 -10.79 -1.41 17.92
N GLY A 47 -9.54 -1.87 17.84
CA GLY A 47 -9.23 -3.29 17.84
C GLY A 47 -7.76 -3.59 17.58
N PRO A 48 -6.92 -3.56 18.63
CA PRO A 48 -5.51 -3.90 18.52
C PRO A 48 -5.37 -5.38 18.11
N ALA A 49 -4.41 -5.66 17.22
CA ALA A 49 -4.16 -7.01 16.72
C ALA A 49 -2.88 -7.60 17.32
N ILE A 50 -1.80 -7.69 16.55
CA ILE A 50 -0.59 -8.41 16.96
C ILE A 50 0.28 -7.49 17.82
N PRO A 51 0.56 -7.85 19.09
CA PRO A 51 1.53 -7.13 19.91
C PRO A 51 2.88 -7.03 19.19
N LEU A 52 3.62 -5.93 19.37
CA LEU A 52 4.88 -5.57 18.69
C LEU A 52 4.73 -4.87 17.33
N PHE A 53 3.54 -4.84 16.74
CA PHE A 53 3.25 -3.98 15.61
C PHE A 53 2.52 -2.73 16.08
N GLU A 54 2.89 -1.59 15.50
CA GLU A 54 2.31 -0.29 15.81
C GLU A 54 1.78 0.39 14.54
N GLU A 55 0.80 1.27 14.73
CA GLU A 55 0.36 2.15 13.66
C GLU A 55 1.48 3.10 13.23
N GLY A 56 1.57 3.36 11.92
CA GLY A 56 2.59 4.26 11.36
C GLY A 56 4.02 3.71 11.30
N MET A 57 4.22 2.39 11.43
CA MET A 57 5.52 1.73 11.28
C MET A 57 6.14 2.00 9.89
N ARG A 58 7.40 2.46 9.91
CA ARG A 58 8.21 2.78 8.72
C ARG A 58 9.58 2.06 8.69
N THR A 59 9.95 1.33 9.75
CA THR A 59 11.31 0.77 9.97
C THR A 59 11.28 -0.47 10.89
N PRO A 60 12.40 -1.22 10.99
CA PRO A 60 12.75 -2.35 10.13
C PRO A 60 11.90 -3.60 10.40
N ILE A 61 11.28 -4.12 9.35
CA ILE A 61 10.54 -5.40 9.33
C ILE A 61 11.32 -6.52 8.65
N ALA A 62 12.62 -6.32 8.40
CA ALA A 62 13.46 -7.28 7.68
C ALA A 62 13.43 -8.69 8.30
N PRO A 63 13.52 -8.87 9.64
CA PRO A 63 13.41 -10.21 10.23
C PRO A 63 12.04 -10.86 9.99
N ILE A 64 10.97 -10.06 9.96
CA ILE A 64 9.60 -10.53 9.69
C ILE A 64 9.48 -10.94 8.22
N LEU A 65 9.98 -10.13 7.30
CA LEU A 65 9.99 -10.42 5.86
C LEU A 65 10.78 -11.70 5.55
N GLU A 66 11.94 -11.88 6.18
CA GLU A 66 12.77 -13.08 6.06
C GLU A 66 12.01 -14.32 6.57
N ALA A 67 11.39 -14.23 7.75
CA ALA A 67 10.60 -15.32 8.32
C ALA A 67 9.39 -15.71 7.43
N LEU A 68 8.73 -14.71 6.82
CA LEU A 68 7.59 -14.92 5.92
C LEU A 68 8.02 -15.26 4.48
N ARG A 69 9.33 -15.22 4.17
CA ARG A 69 9.88 -15.40 2.81
C ARG A 69 9.22 -14.48 1.78
N VAL A 70 8.87 -13.26 2.19
CA VAL A 70 8.26 -12.27 1.30
C VAL A 70 9.34 -11.43 0.66
N ASP A 71 9.37 -11.44 -0.67
CA ASP A 71 10.24 -10.57 -1.46
C ASP A 71 9.40 -9.45 -2.10
N THR A 72 9.69 -8.20 -1.74
CA THR A 72 9.09 -7.02 -2.38
C THR A 72 10.15 -6.39 -3.28
N PRO A 73 9.94 -6.35 -4.61
CA PRO A 73 10.89 -5.72 -5.51
C PRO A 73 11.21 -4.28 -5.11
N SER A 74 12.48 -3.88 -5.21
CA SER A 74 12.94 -2.55 -4.78
C SER A 74 12.17 -1.40 -5.43
N TRP A 75 11.82 -1.52 -6.72
CA TRP A 75 11.02 -0.51 -7.42
C TRP A 75 9.64 -0.31 -6.78
N LEU A 76 9.01 -1.39 -6.30
CA LEU A 76 7.70 -1.35 -5.68
C LEU A 76 7.79 -0.79 -4.26
N ALA A 77 8.83 -1.18 -3.52
CA ALA A 77 9.13 -0.61 -2.20
C ALA A 77 9.40 0.91 -2.30
N THR A 78 10.10 1.36 -3.34
CA THR A 78 10.32 2.80 -3.60
C THR A 78 9.01 3.51 -3.93
N CYS A 79 8.14 2.94 -4.77
CA CYS A 79 6.84 3.53 -5.05
C CYS A 79 5.98 3.69 -3.79
N GLN A 80 6.01 2.70 -2.89
CA GLN A 80 5.20 2.68 -1.67
C GLN A 80 5.83 3.44 -0.50
N TYR A 81 7.02 4.03 -0.67
CA TYR A 81 7.71 4.76 0.40
C TYR A 81 6.82 5.90 0.95
N PRO A 82 6.74 6.10 2.28
CA PRO A 82 7.56 5.51 3.34
C PRO A 82 6.97 4.25 4.00
N LYS A 83 6.05 3.54 3.34
CA LYS A 83 5.40 2.35 3.92
C LYS A 83 6.41 1.22 4.14
N ALA A 84 6.42 0.66 5.34
CA ALA A 84 7.08 -0.61 5.61
C ALA A 84 6.32 -1.74 4.88
N SER A 85 6.77 -2.06 3.66
CA SER A 85 6.13 -3.03 2.75
C SER A 85 6.19 -4.44 3.33
N LEU A 86 5.03 -5.07 3.57
CA LEU A 86 4.94 -6.40 4.16
C LEU A 86 4.56 -7.48 3.15
N ILE A 87 3.48 -7.28 2.38
CA ILE A 87 2.97 -8.27 1.42
C ILE A 87 2.63 -7.58 0.09
N PRO A 88 3.35 -7.85 -1.02
CA PRO A 88 3.09 -7.24 -2.32
C PRO A 88 1.95 -7.95 -3.04
N THR A 89 0.72 -7.76 -2.55
CA THR A 89 -0.48 -8.47 -3.01
C THR A 89 -0.78 -8.27 -4.49
N GLY A 90 -0.47 -7.11 -5.08
CA GLY A 90 -0.65 -6.86 -6.52
C GLY A 90 0.30 -7.64 -7.43
N LEU A 91 1.33 -8.28 -6.87
CA LEU A 91 2.25 -9.15 -7.62
C LEU A 91 1.95 -10.65 -7.43
N LEU A 92 1.01 -11.01 -6.56
CA LEU A 92 0.63 -12.40 -6.31
C LEU A 92 -0.20 -12.91 -7.48
N SER A 93 0.43 -13.66 -8.38
CA SER A 93 -0.18 -14.08 -9.65
C SER A 93 -0.95 -15.41 -9.57
N ASN A 94 -0.92 -16.10 -8.42
CA ASN A 94 -1.44 -17.47 -8.26
C ASN A 94 -2.22 -17.67 -6.94
N VAL A 95 -3.18 -16.81 -6.62
CA VAL A 95 -4.20 -17.12 -5.60
C VAL A 95 -5.49 -17.52 -6.30
#